data_AF-A0A6A8Q9E1-F1
#
_entry.id   AF-A0A6A8Q9E1-F1
#
_cell.length_a   1.000
_cell.length_b   1.000
_cell.length_c   1.000
_cell.angle_alpha   90.00
_cell.angle_beta   90.00
_cell.angle_gamma   90.00
#
_symmetry.space_group_name_H-M   'P 1'
#
loop_
_entity.id
_entity.type
_entity.pdbx_description
1 polymer ?
#
loop_
_entity_poly.entity_id
_entity_poly.type
_entity_poly.pdbx_seq_one_letter_code
_entity_poly.pdbx_strand_id
1 'polypeptide(L)'
;MGRAMLLIVTGMVVITGIIQANNNRRTAILPERSQDYFYEQQARNESISLVDNAIEYLKNDNEWEDSISTGEHFQGSGKLYSYSSTTVPDSINHSVDQWNQYRVLLFSTSEYKGYSVQTEVLMQRDSFSKYSYFTESELSSGGNSIYWYTDDEVTGPVHTNGTFKIAGTPTFHGFVTSPNMYDSTSSSSSPNLYGGSDFNAPENNSLLNSNVNQQVQNLSSQASSGGLRFNEHKKLEFYVDGDDGYVRTKSVQTYSCGYYYTETCYSFATESDDDSYRLSDYNGIISVDGQTFVDGTVKGEATVHSTSKIHIMGDIQYNTDPLTDSNSTDILGLVSETDVEIDEDAHTASGSSDIDIQATIMALDTSFGVEDYSSSGFRGNINLLGGIIQVQRGAVGTFGGYYGQTGYSKNYVYDTRLRGMTPPLFPRESIFSIVYWKDKVVSTPDS
;
A
#
# COMPACT_ATOMS: atom_id res chain seq x y z
N MET A 1 -73.53 37.65 24.18
CA MET A 1 -72.49 37.43 23.14
C MET A 1 -71.23 38.30 23.31
N GLY A 2 -71.29 39.50 23.91
CA GLY A 2 -70.12 40.40 24.01
C GLY A 2 -68.92 39.91 24.86
N ARG A 3 -69.13 39.18 25.97
CA ARG A 3 -68.02 38.73 26.84
C ARG A 3 -67.14 37.63 26.24
N ALA A 4 -67.73 36.71 25.48
CA ALA A 4 -66.99 35.65 24.79
C ALA A 4 -66.17 36.21 23.61
N MET A 5 -66.72 37.17 22.88
CA MET A 5 -65.99 37.91 21.83
C MET A 5 -64.77 38.65 22.40
N LEU A 6 -64.94 39.28 23.57
CA LEU A 6 -63.88 40.07 24.20
C LEU A 6 -62.69 39.19 24.59
N LEU A 7 -62.94 38.00 25.13
CA LEU A 7 -61.89 37.02 25.46
C LEU A 7 -61.13 36.53 24.22
N ILE A 8 -61.84 36.23 23.13
CA ILE A 8 -61.23 35.80 21.86
C ILE A 8 -60.36 36.92 21.27
N VAL A 9 -60.85 38.16 21.28
CA VAL A 9 -60.10 39.33 20.78
C VAL A 9 -58.86 39.58 21.62
N THR A 10 -58.94 39.56 22.96
CA THR A 10 -57.75 39.68 23.82
C THR A 10 -56.77 38.54 23.62
N GLY A 11 -57.25 37.30 23.48
CA GLY A 11 -56.40 36.14 23.20
C GLY A 11 -55.66 36.28 21.87
N MET A 12 -56.35 36.73 20.82
CA MET A 12 -55.76 36.95 19.50
C MET A 12 -54.74 38.09 19.51
N VAL A 13 -55.00 39.18 20.25
CA VAL A 13 -54.05 40.30 20.42
C VAL A 13 -52.79 39.87 21.18
N VAL A 14 -52.94 39.07 22.23
CA VAL A 14 -51.79 38.53 22.98
C VAL A 14 -50.97 37.58 22.11
N ILE A 15 -51.63 36.67 21.38
CA ILE A 15 -50.96 35.73 20.47
C ILE A 15 -50.25 36.47 19.33
N THR A 16 -50.91 37.43 18.68
CA THR A 16 -50.27 38.23 17.62
C THR A 16 -49.13 39.09 18.16
N GLY A 17 -49.24 39.65 19.36
CA GLY A 17 -48.14 40.35 20.03
C GLY A 17 -46.93 39.45 20.31
N ILE A 18 -47.15 38.22 20.77
CA ILE A 18 -46.07 37.23 20.98
C ILE A 18 -45.44 36.82 19.65
N ILE A 19 -46.24 36.57 18.61
CA ILE A 19 -45.75 36.23 17.27
C ILE A 19 -44.92 37.38 16.69
N GLN A 20 -45.39 38.62 16.83
CA GLN A 20 -44.69 39.81 16.33
C GLN A 20 -43.39 40.05 17.10
N ALA A 21 -43.38 39.86 18.42
CA ALA A 21 -42.16 39.94 19.24
C ALA A 21 -41.15 38.85 18.87
N ASN A 22 -41.60 37.61 18.65
CA ASN A 22 -40.75 36.51 18.20
C ASN A 22 -40.21 36.71 16.78
N ASN A 23 -41.03 37.21 15.86
CA ASN A 23 -40.61 37.53 14.50
C ASN A 23 -39.58 38.66 14.51
N ASN A 24 -39.80 39.74 15.27
CA ASN A 24 -38.84 40.83 15.37
C ASN A 24 -37.48 40.37 15.95
N ARG A 25 -37.50 39.48 16.96
CA ARG A 25 -36.27 38.85 17.47
C ARG A 25 -35.59 37.97 16.42
N ARG A 26 -36.35 37.16 15.67
CA ARG A 26 -35.80 36.34 14.57
C ARG A 26 -35.22 37.19 13.45
N THR A 27 -35.89 38.28 13.07
CA THR A 27 -35.42 39.20 12.02
C THR A 27 -34.13 39.91 12.41
N ALA A 28 -33.88 40.14 13.71
CA ALA A 28 -32.61 40.68 14.20
C ALA A 28 -31.49 39.63 14.25
N ILE A 29 -31.79 38.38 14.65
CA ILE A 29 -30.78 37.33 14.88
C ILE A 29 -30.36 36.61 13.58
N LEU A 30 -31.27 36.46 12.61
CA LEU A 30 -30.98 35.71 11.39
C LEU A 30 -29.84 36.33 10.55
N PRO A 31 -29.80 37.65 10.31
CA PRO A 31 -28.70 38.27 9.57
C PRO A 31 -27.33 38.09 10.25
N GLU A 32 -27.28 38.25 11.57
CA GLU A 32 -26.06 38.09 12.37
C GLU A 32 -25.52 36.65 12.28
N ARG A 33 -26.37 35.65 12.53
CA ARG A 33 -25.98 34.24 12.38
C ARG A 33 -25.56 33.87 10.96
N SER A 34 -26.22 34.45 9.96
CA SER A 34 -25.84 34.26 8.56
C SER A 34 -24.48 34.89 8.23
N GLN A 35 -24.17 36.04 8.84
CA GLN A 35 -22.89 36.73 8.69
C GLN A 35 -21.76 35.98 9.41
N ASP A 36 -22.00 35.54 10.65
CA ASP A 36 -21.05 34.72 11.42
C ASP A 36 -20.70 33.43 10.70
N TYR A 37 -21.72 32.72 10.23
CA TYR A 37 -21.52 31.53 9.41
C TYR A 37 -20.72 31.83 8.14
N PHE A 38 -21.02 32.93 7.46
CA PHE A 38 -20.27 33.34 6.27
C PHE A 38 -18.79 33.64 6.60
N TYR A 39 -18.51 34.30 7.72
CA TYR A 39 -17.14 34.62 8.14
C TYR A 39 -16.34 33.38 8.53
N GLU A 40 -16.94 32.47 9.29
CA GLU A 40 -16.33 31.17 9.61
C GLU A 40 -16.03 30.36 8.34
N GLN A 41 -16.99 30.28 7.41
CA GLN A 41 -16.80 29.56 6.15
C GLN A 41 -15.72 30.18 5.28
N GLN A 42 -15.61 31.52 5.27
CA GLN A 42 -14.55 32.19 4.53
C GLN A 42 -13.17 31.83 5.10
N ALA A 43 -12.97 31.92 6.42
CA ALA A 43 -11.72 31.50 7.04
C ALA A 43 -11.42 30.02 6.74
N ARG A 44 -12.41 29.14 6.89
CA ARG A 44 -12.28 27.70 6.57
C ARG A 44 -11.84 27.45 5.13
N ASN A 45 -12.49 28.08 4.16
CA ASN A 45 -12.14 27.94 2.74
C ASN A 45 -10.72 28.40 2.45
N GLU A 46 -10.24 29.46 3.11
CA GLU A 46 -8.87 29.93 2.98
C GLU A 46 -7.87 28.92 3.56
N SER A 47 -8.18 28.34 4.71
CA SER A 47 -7.38 27.28 5.32
C SER A 47 -7.27 26.05 4.42
N ILE A 48 -8.40 25.57 3.89
CA ILE A 48 -8.47 24.43 2.97
C ILE A 48 -7.68 24.73 1.69
N SER A 49 -7.84 25.92 1.12
CA SER A 49 -7.10 26.31 -0.09
C SER A 49 -5.58 26.27 0.11
N LEU A 50 -5.08 26.68 1.29
CA LEU A 50 -3.66 26.57 1.60
C LEU A 50 -3.22 25.11 1.67
N VAL A 51 -4.02 24.24 2.29
CA VAL A 51 -3.75 22.80 2.39
C VAL A 51 -3.72 22.16 1.01
N ASP A 52 -4.68 22.46 0.14
CA ASP A 52 -4.71 21.91 -1.22
C ASP A 52 -3.45 22.30 -2.01
N ASN A 53 -2.98 23.54 -1.87
CA ASN A 53 -1.71 23.96 -2.47
C ASN A 53 -0.52 23.19 -1.89
N ALA A 54 -0.47 22.99 -0.58
CA ALA A 54 0.60 22.24 0.08
C ALA A 54 0.63 20.77 -0.36
N ILE A 55 -0.54 20.14 -0.50
CA ILE A 55 -0.65 18.78 -1.06
C ILE A 55 -0.08 18.74 -2.48
N GLU A 56 -0.35 19.75 -3.30
CA GLU A 56 0.19 19.83 -4.66
C GLU A 56 1.72 20.02 -4.69
N TYR A 57 2.28 20.78 -3.75
CA TYR A 57 3.73 20.85 -3.58
C TYR A 57 4.32 19.49 -3.18
N LEU A 58 3.71 18.81 -2.21
CA LEU A 58 4.15 17.48 -1.75
C LEU A 58 4.08 16.40 -2.83
N LYS A 59 3.19 16.52 -3.83
CA LYS A 59 3.17 15.60 -4.98
C LYS A 59 4.39 15.77 -5.89
N ASN A 60 4.95 16.97 -5.95
CA ASN A 60 6.07 17.31 -6.82
C ASN A 60 7.41 17.16 -6.09
N ASP A 61 7.43 17.47 -4.79
CA ASP A 61 8.60 17.37 -3.92
C ASP A 61 8.20 16.71 -2.59
N ASN A 62 8.58 15.44 -2.44
CA ASN A 62 8.24 14.63 -1.27
C ASN A 62 8.97 15.04 0.00
N GLU A 63 10.02 15.87 -0.11
CA GLU A 63 10.78 16.39 1.01
C GLU A 63 10.41 17.85 1.32
N TRP A 64 9.34 18.37 0.68
CA TRP A 64 8.93 19.74 0.86
C TRP A 64 8.51 20.03 2.31
N GLU A 65 9.31 20.86 2.95
CA GLU A 65 9.12 21.34 4.31
C GLU A 65 9.27 22.86 4.33
N ASP A 66 8.18 23.56 4.00
CA ASP A 66 8.12 25.03 4.01
C ASP A 66 6.74 25.52 4.46
N SER A 67 6.49 26.80 4.28
CA SER A 67 5.26 27.49 4.61
C SER A 67 4.64 28.16 3.40
N ILE A 68 3.31 28.18 3.38
CA ILE A 68 2.52 28.89 2.36
C ILE A 68 1.71 29.95 3.07
N SER A 69 1.68 31.17 2.54
CA SER A 69 0.85 32.25 3.07
C SER A 69 -0.14 32.72 2.02
N THR A 70 -1.31 33.18 2.46
CA THR A 70 -2.30 33.79 1.57
C THR A 70 -1.72 35.02 0.88
N GLY A 71 -1.90 35.13 -0.43
CA GLY A 71 -1.56 36.31 -1.22
C GLY A 71 -2.69 37.35 -1.30
N GLU A 72 -2.52 38.36 -2.14
CA GLU A 72 -3.47 39.49 -2.31
C GLU A 72 -4.86 39.09 -2.85
N HIS A 73 -5.02 37.87 -3.37
CA HIS A 73 -6.27 37.37 -3.94
C HIS A 73 -7.20 36.71 -2.90
N PHE A 74 -6.75 36.54 -1.66
CA PHE A 74 -7.56 36.02 -0.56
C PHE A 74 -8.24 37.17 0.20
N GLN A 75 -9.41 36.91 0.78
CA GLN A 75 -10.16 37.96 1.49
C GLN A 75 -9.70 38.13 2.95
N GLY A 76 -9.11 37.09 3.54
CA GLY A 76 -8.47 37.08 4.85
C GLY A 76 -6.97 36.79 4.76
N SER A 77 -6.42 36.43 5.91
CA SER A 77 -5.01 36.10 6.05
C SER A 77 -4.85 34.70 6.59
N GLY A 78 -3.97 33.90 6.02
CA GLY A 78 -3.67 32.57 6.52
C GLY A 78 -2.24 32.17 6.24
N LYS A 79 -1.76 31.25 7.05
CA LYS A 79 -0.45 30.64 6.90
C LYS A 79 -0.53 29.15 7.21
N LEU A 80 0.07 28.36 6.34
CA LEU A 80 0.26 26.92 6.48
C LEU A 80 1.74 26.63 6.66
N TYR A 81 2.03 25.61 7.46
CA TYR A 81 3.35 25.00 7.58
C TYR A 81 3.25 23.49 7.36
N SER A 82 4.28 22.94 6.71
CA SER A 82 4.55 21.51 6.66
C SER A 82 5.49 21.14 7.82
N TYR A 83 5.20 20.05 8.53
CA TYR A 83 6.01 19.56 9.64
C TYR A 83 6.30 18.08 9.55
N SER A 84 7.50 17.72 9.96
CA SER A 84 7.94 16.35 10.24
C SER A 84 8.07 16.13 11.75
N SER A 85 8.39 14.89 12.14
CA SER A 85 8.57 14.52 13.55
C SER A 85 9.63 15.34 14.31
N THR A 86 10.57 15.95 13.58
CA THR A 86 11.68 16.71 14.16
C THR A 86 11.48 18.22 14.11
N THR A 87 10.51 18.71 13.33
CA THR A 87 10.31 20.15 13.10
C THR A 87 9.01 20.68 13.67
N VAL A 88 8.06 19.81 14.04
CA VAL A 88 6.83 20.22 14.70
C VAL A 88 7.14 20.90 16.04
N PRO A 89 6.75 22.18 16.23
CA PRO A 89 7.00 22.88 17.50
C PRO A 89 6.04 22.41 18.60
N ASP A 90 6.53 22.37 19.85
CA ASP A 90 5.72 22.05 21.05
C ASP A 90 4.51 22.96 21.25
N SER A 91 4.52 24.17 20.64
CA SER A 91 3.41 25.12 20.73
C SER A 91 2.20 24.74 19.87
N ILE A 92 2.34 23.80 18.95
CA ILE A 92 1.25 23.34 18.07
C ILE A 92 0.57 22.14 18.71
N ASN A 93 -0.73 22.27 18.95
CA ASN A 93 -1.56 21.16 19.42
C ASN A 93 -2.07 20.36 18.21
N HIS A 94 -1.50 19.19 17.99
CA HIS A 94 -1.82 18.29 16.89
C HIS A 94 -2.38 16.95 17.39
N SER A 95 -3.07 16.24 16.50
CA SER A 95 -3.74 14.96 16.74
C SER A 95 -2.92 13.76 16.24
N VAL A 96 -1.66 13.95 15.87
CA VAL A 96 -0.77 12.87 15.41
C VAL A 96 -0.41 11.93 16.55
N ASP A 97 -0.87 10.67 16.48
CA ASP A 97 -0.64 9.66 17.52
C ASP A 97 0.77 9.06 17.48
N GLN A 98 1.29 8.76 16.28
CA GLN A 98 2.59 8.12 16.07
C GLN A 98 3.35 8.80 14.94
N TRP A 99 4.62 9.12 15.20
CA TRP A 99 5.50 9.71 14.21
C TRP A 99 6.41 8.66 13.57
N ASN A 100 6.68 8.83 12.28
CA ASN A 100 7.73 8.12 11.55
C ASN A 100 8.21 8.98 10.38
N GLN A 101 9.29 8.57 9.71
CA GLN A 101 9.90 9.29 8.58
C GLN A 101 9.01 9.41 7.33
N TYR A 102 7.86 8.74 7.31
CA TYR A 102 6.95 8.70 6.17
C TYR A 102 5.68 9.53 6.40
N ARG A 103 5.61 10.28 7.50
CA ARG A 103 4.47 11.10 7.88
C ARG A 103 4.82 12.58 7.83
N VAL A 104 3.92 13.36 7.25
CA VAL A 104 4.00 14.82 7.16
C VAL A 104 2.69 15.40 7.68
N LEU A 105 2.79 16.38 8.56
CA LEU A 105 1.66 17.12 9.09
C LEU A 105 1.57 18.48 8.40
N LEU A 106 0.47 18.72 7.71
CA LEU A 106 0.11 20.03 7.20
C LEU A 106 -0.76 20.74 8.23
N PHE A 107 -0.29 21.88 8.73
CA PHE A 107 -0.99 22.66 9.73
C PHE A 107 -1.23 24.09 9.23
N SER A 108 -2.49 24.42 8.99
CA SER A 108 -2.94 25.71 8.47
C SER A 108 -3.67 26.50 9.54
N THR A 109 -3.37 27.79 9.66
CA THR A 109 -4.14 28.74 10.47
C THR A 109 -4.57 29.89 9.58
N SER A 110 -5.87 30.20 9.58
CA SER A 110 -6.48 31.23 8.76
C SER A 110 -7.36 32.14 9.61
N GLU A 111 -7.44 33.41 9.22
CA GLU A 111 -8.21 34.43 9.93
C GLU A 111 -9.01 35.29 8.94
N TYR A 112 -10.31 35.42 9.21
CA TYR A 112 -11.19 36.32 8.49
C TYR A 112 -12.16 37.01 9.45
N LYS A 113 -12.11 38.35 9.48
CA LYS A 113 -13.03 39.19 10.28
C LYS A 113 -13.19 38.76 11.75
N GLY A 114 -12.09 38.35 12.39
CA GLY A 114 -12.05 37.94 13.81
C GLY A 114 -12.35 36.46 14.06
N TYR A 115 -12.72 35.69 13.03
CA TYR A 115 -12.78 34.23 13.08
C TYR A 115 -11.42 33.66 12.74
N SER A 116 -10.90 32.77 13.59
CA SER A 116 -9.68 32.01 13.34
C SER A 116 -10.00 30.52 13.20
N VAL A 117 -9.58 29.91 12.09
CA VAL A 117 -9.76 28.48 11.80
C VAL A 117 -8.40 27.83 11.62
N GLN A 118 -8.21 26.71 12.33
CA GLN A 118 -7.08 25.82 12.18
C GLN A 118 -7.49 24.56 11.44
N THR A 119 -6.73 24.18 10.43
CA THR A 119 -6.90 22.92 9.70
C THR A 119 -5.64 22.09 9.84
N GLU A 120 -5.84 20.83 10.18
CA GLU A 120 -4.80 19.84 10.43
C GLU A 120 -5.02 18.66 9.48
N VAL A 121 -4.02 18.38 8.64
CA VAL A 121 -4.04 17.23 7.73
C VAL A 121 -2.77 16.42 7.91
N LEU A 122 -2.92 15.19 8.42
CA LEU A 122 -1.82 14.24 8.46
C LEU A 122 -1.80 13.45 7.16
N MET A 123 -0.65 13.43 6.53
CA MET A 123 -0.40 12.65 5.33
C MET A 123 0.65 11.57 5.61
N GLN A 124 0.54 10.45 4.92
CA GLN A 124 1.49 9.33 5.03
C GLN A 124 1.81 8.73 3.66
N ARG A 125 3.07 8.32 3.48
CA ARG A 125 3.45 7.44 2.36
C ARG A 125 3.11 6.00 2.73
N ASP A 126 2.13 5.44 2.04
CA ASP A 126 1.72 4.06 2.26
C ASP A 126 2.79 3.07 1.79
N SER A 127 2.80 1.87 2.36
CA SER A 127 3.64 0.81 1.81
C SER A 127 2.98 0.16 0.60
N PHE A 128 3.80 -0.24 -0.36
CA PHE A 128 3.35 -1.06 -1.48
C PHE A 128 2.74 -2.40 -1.03
N SER A 129 3.07 -2.88 0.18
CA SER A 129 2.46 -4.08 0.76
C SER A 129 0.94 -4.00 0.89
N LYS A 130 0.33 -2.80 0.82
CA LYS A 130 -1.13 -2.64 0.89
C LYS A 130 -1.88 -3.28 -0.28
N TYR A 131 -1.20 -3.55 -1.40
CA TYR A 131 -1.82 -4.18 -2.55
C TYR A 131 -1.68 -5.70 -2.47
N SER A 132 -2.73 -6.41 -2.87
CA SER A 132 -2.62 -7.83 -3.19
C SER A 132 -1.97 -8.06 -4.54
N TYR A 133 -2.19 -7.11 -5.46
CA TYR A 133 -1.57 -7.11 -6.77
C TYR A 133 -1.37 -5.68 -7.25
N PHE A 134 -0.13 -5.33 -7.56
CA PHE A 134 0.27 -4.07 -8.18
C PHE A 134 1.18 -4.38 -9.36
N THR A 135 0.93 -3.77 -10.52
CA THR A 135 1.94 -3.77 -11.59
C THR A 135 2.08 -2.46 -12.34
N GLU A 136 3.30 -2.14 -12.74
CA GLU A 136 3.56 -1.03 -13.66
C GLU A 136 3.00 -1.34 -15.06
N SER A 137 3.21 -2.58 -15.54
CA SER A 137 2.83 -3.02 -16.88
C SER A 137 2.28 -4.45 -16.86
N GLU A 138 1.12 -4.63 -17.47
CA GLU A 138 0.46 -5.93 -17.66
C GLU A 138 1.05 -6.76 -18.82
N LEU A 139 2.16 -6.30 -19.41
CA LEU A 139 2.92 -7.04 -20.40
C LEU A 139 4.09 -7.78 -19.73
N SER A 140 4.40 -8.96 -20.26
CA SER A 140 5.64 -9.67 -19.92
C SER A 140 6.88 -8.89 -20.37
N SER A 141 8.06 -9.29 -19.90
CA SER A 141 9.36 -8.80 -20.39
C SER A 141 9.57 -8.95 -21.88
N GLY A 142 8.98 -9.98 -22.51
CA GLY A 142 8.96 -10.15 -23.96
C GLY A 142 7.92 -9.31 -24.71
N GLY A 143 7.16 -8.44 -24.03
CA GLY A 143 6.09 -7.63 -24.61
C GLY A 143 4.78 -8.37 -24.88
N ASN A 144 4.66 -9.64 -24.46
CA ASN A 144 3.44 -10.43 -24.62
C ASN A 144 2.37 -10.08 -23.57
N SER A 145 1.11 -10.20 -23.95
CA SER A 145 -0.02 -10.07 -23.02
C SER A 145 -0.19 -11.33 -22.18
N ILE A 146 -0.28 -11.16 -20.87
CA ILE A 146 -0.63 -12.24 -19.93
C ILE A 146 -2.01 -11.93 -19.36
N TYR A 147 -2.90 -12.91 -19.41
CA TYR A 147 -4.32 -12.70 -19.10
C TYR A 147 -4.66 -13.14 -17.67
N TRP A 148 -5.61 -12.43 -17.07
CA TRP A 148 -6.47 -12.99 -16.05
C TRP A 148 -7.52 -13.87 -16.71
N TYR A 149 -7.66 -15.11 -16.24
CA TYR A 149 -8.54 -16.12 -16.81
C TYR A 149 -9.73 -16.44 -15.89
N THR A 150 -10.78 -17.06 -16.41
CA THR A 150 -12.00 -17.42 -15.67
C THR A 150 -11.76 -18.04 -14.29
N ASP A 151 -10.75 -18.90 -14.17
CA ASP A 151 -10.47 -19.63 -12.94
C ASP A 151 -9.58 -18.84 -11.96
N ASP A 152 -9.12 -17.65 -12.33
CA ASP A 152 -8.35 -16.79 -11.42
C ASP A 152 -9.29 -16.09 -10.45
N GLU A 153 -9.02 -16.26 -9.15
CA GLU A 153 -9.66 -15.52 -8.07
C GLU A 153 -8.59 -14.75 -7.28
N VAL A 154 -8.84 -13.45 -7.08
CA VAL A 154 -7.96 -12.59 -6.28
C VAL A 154 -8.77 -11.76 -5.28
N THR A 155 -8.25 -11.69 -4.06
CA THR A 155 -8.83 -10.87 -2.99
C THR A 155 -7.95 -9.65 -2.71
N GLY A 156 -8.49 -8.65 -2.01
CA GLY A 156 -7.74 -7.43 -1.67
C GLY A 156 -7.59 -6.40 -2.79
N PRO A 157 -6.92 -5.27 -2.51
CA PRO A 157 -6.79 -4.15 -3.46
C PRO A 157 -5.87 -4.51 -4.63
N VAL A 158 -6.36 -4.28 -5.86
CA VAL A 158 -5.66 -4.58 -7.10
C VAL A 158 -5.47 -3.32 -7.92
N HIS A 159 -4.25 -3.09 -8.41
CA HIS A 159 -3.91 -1.94 -9.24
C HIS A 159 -2.99 -2.32 -10.39
N THR A 160 -3.14 -1.65 -11.53
CA THR A 160 -2.12 -1.60 -12.57
C THR A 160 -1.99 -0.20 -13.15
N ASN A 161 -0.77 0.26 -13.40
CA ASN A 161 -0.51 1.45 -14.23
C ASN A 161 -0.68 1.16 -15.73
N GLY A 162 -0.81 -0.10 -16.12
CA GLY A 162 -1.03 -0.54 -17.48
C GLY A 162 -2.50 -0.72 -17.84
N THR A 163 -2.79 -1.80 -18.58
CA THR A 163 -4.16 -2.18 -18.97
C THR A 163 -4.35 -3.66 -18.69
N PHE A 164 -5.27 -4.01 -17.79
CA PHE A 164 -5.58 -5.41 -17.50
C PHE A 164 -5.97 -6.16 -18.77
N LYS A 165 -5.45 -7.38 -18.91
CA LYS A 165 -5.82 -8.30 -19.99
C LYS A 165 -6.74 -9.37 -19.43
N ILE A 166 -7.96 -9.47 -19.96
CA ILE A 166 -9.02 -10.34 -19.45
C ILE A 166 -9.42 -11.40 -20.49
N ALA A 167 -9.44 -12.65 -20.08
CA ALA A 167 -9.95 -13.77 -20.85
C ALA A 167 -11.01 -14.52 -20.02
N GLY A 168 -12.25 -14.61 -20.53
CA GLY A 168 -13.35 -15.20 -19.78
C GLY A 168 -13.82 -14.32 -18.62
N THR A 169 -14.07 -14.90 -17.45
CA THR A 169 -14.71 -14.21 -16.31
C THR A 169 -13.94 -14.34 -14.99
N PRO A 170 -12.68 -13.84 -14.91
CA PRO A 170 -11.92 -13.83 -13.66
C PRO A 170 -12.68 -13.08 -12.56
N THR A 171 -12.39 -13.40 -11.30
CA THR A 171 -13.08 -12.82 -10.15
C THR A 171 -12.14 -12.00 -9.28
N PHE A 172 -12.51 -10.73 -9.06
CA PHE A 172 -11.83 -9.80 -8.18
C PHE A 172 -12.76 -9.44 -7.02
N HIS A 173 -12.37 -9.82 -5.81
CA HIS A 173 -13.16 -9.56 -4.61
C HIS A 173 -12.89 -8.18 -3.98
N GLY A 174 -11.72 -7.59 -4.24
CA GLY A 174 -11.39 -6.24 -3.77
C GLY A 174 -11.55 -5.17 -4.84
N PHE A 175 -11.19 -3.93 -4.49
CA PHE A 175 -11.29 -2.78 -5.37
C PHE A 175 -10.21 -2.82 -6.45
N VAL A 176 -10.63 -2.67 -7.71
CA VAL A 176 -9.74 -2.78 -8.89
C VAL A 176 -9.54 -1.40 -9.51
N THR A 177 -8.29 -1.01 -9.74
CA THR A 177 -7.97 0.31 -10.29
C THR A 177 -6.97 0.23 -11.45
N SER A 178 -7.16 1.08 -12.45
CA SER A 178 -6.26 1.24 -13.59
C SER A 178 -6.52 2.57 -14.30
N PRO A 179 -5.54 3.17 -14.98
CA PRO A 179 -5.76 4.33 -15.85
C PRO A 179 -6.56 4.00 -17.12
N ASN A 180 -6.73 2.72 -17.44
CA ASN A 180 -7.37 2.28 -18.67
C ASN A 180 -8.50 1.29 -18.39
N MET A 181 -9.52 1.31 -19.25
CA MET A 181 -10.46 0.18 -19.35
C MET A 181 -9.72 -1.09 -19.72
N TYR A 182 -10.07 -2.21 -19.08
CA TYR A 182 -9.49 -3.51 -19.37
C TYR A 182 -9.68 -3.94 -20.83
N ASP A 183 -8.74 -4.73 -21.34
CA ASP A 183 -8.77 -5.28 -22.69
C ASP A 183 -9.19 -6.76 -22.66
N SER A 184 -10.25 -7.08 -23.38
CA SER A 184 -10.92 -8.37 -23.34
C SER A 184 -10.64 -9.19 -24.61
N THR A 185 -10.30 -10.47 -24.47
CA THR A 185 -10.10 -11.37 -25.63
C THR A 185 -11.36 -11.59 -26.48
N SER A 186 -12.54 -11.39 -25.92
CA SER A 186 -13.83 -11.53 -26.60
C SER A 186 -14.88 -10.62 -25.98
N SER A 187 -15.98 -10.36 -26.70
CA SER A 187 -17.12 -9.59 -26.17
C SER A 187 -17.84 -10.25 -24.99
N SER A 188 -17.62 -11.55 -24.77
CA SER A 188 -18.15 -12.29 -23.62
C SER A 188 -17.18 -12.32 -22.43
N SER A 189 -15.94 -11.84 -22.60
CA SER A 189 -14.96 -11.80 -21.53
C SER A 189 -15.21 -10.56 -20.67
N SER A 190 -15.63 -10.78 -19.42
CA SER A 190 -15.99 -9.72 -18.48
C SER A 190 -15.63 -10.16 -17.07
N PRO A 191 -14.78 -9.39 -16.37
CA PRO A 191 -14.37 -9.74 -15.02
C PRO A 191 -15.52 -9.50 -14.02
N ASN A 192 -15.62 -10.34 -13.00
CA ASN A 192 -16.50 -10.12 -11.86
C ASN A 192 -15.80 -9.20 -10.86
N LEU A 193 -16.28 -7.97 -10.72
CA LEU A 193 -15.65 -6.92 -9.90
C LEU A 193 -16.48 -6.65 -8.64
N TYR A 194 -16.44 -7.56 -7.67
CA TYR A 194 -17.30 -7.48 -6.48
C TYR A 194 -16.92 -6.33 -5.52
N GLY A 195 -15.63 -5.98 -5.45
CA GLY A 195 -15.16 -4.88 -4.63
C GLY A 195 -15.33 -3.50 -5.27
N GLY A 196 -15.85 -3.42 -6.50
CA GLY A 196 -15.93 -2.20 -7.31
C GLY A 196 -14.66 -1.93 -8.12
N SER A 197 -14.73 -0.92 -8.98
CA SER A 197 -13.59 -0.57 -9.84
C SER A 197 -13.54 0.91 -10.22
N ASP A 198 -12.34 1.40 -10.50
CA ASP A 198 -12.08 2.66 -11.17
C ASP A 198 -11.06 2.47 -12.30
N PHE A 199 -11.56 2.45 -13.54
CA PHE A 199 -10.76 2.31 -14.77
C PHE A 199 -10.41 3.66 -15.42
N ASN A 200 -10.42 4.74 -14.63
CA ASN A 200 -9.82 6.02 -14.98
C ASN A 200 -9.01 6.56 -13.79
N ALA A 201 -8.55 5.66 -12.92
CA ALA A 201 -7.68 6.01 -11.81
C ALA A 201 -6.38 6.59 -12.36
N PRO A 202 -5.75 7.57 -11.69
CA PRO A 202 -4.44 8.03 -12.13
C PRO A 202 -3.45 6.84 -12.14
N GLU A 203 -2.42 6.93 -12.99
CA GLU A 203 -1.23 6.11 -12.80
C GLU A 203 -0.74 6.37 -11.37
N ASN A 204 -0.88 5.36 -10.51
CA ASN A 204 -0.41 5.47 -9.15
C ASN A 204 1.10 5.36 -9.15
N ASN A 205 1.69 5.82 -8.05
CA ASN A 205 3.11 5.78 -7.75
C ASN A 205 3.91 4.70 -8.51
N SER A 206 4.61 5.15 -9.55
CA SER A 206 5.40 4.29 -10.42
C SER A 206 6.47 3.54 -9.62
N LEU A 207 6.61 2.24 -9.88
CA LEU A 207 7.72 1.44 -9.34
C LEU A 207 9.06 1.88 -9.91
N LEU A 208 9.07 2.52 -11.08
CA LEU A 208 10.26 3.04 -11.76
C LEU A 208 10.68 4.43 -11.26
N ASN A 209 10.00 4.95 -10.24
CA ASN A 209 10.34 6.23 -9.63
C ASN A 209 11.71 6.17 -8.94
N SER A 210 12.53 7.20 -9.13
CA SER A 210 13.87 7.30 -8.51
C SER A 210 13.84 7.19 -6.98
N ASN A 211 12.77 7.65 -6.33
CA ASN A 211 12.58 7.53 -4.88
C ASN A 211 12.33 6.09 -4.43
N VAL A 212 11.67 5.27 -5.25
CA VAL A 212 11.50 3.83 -4.96
C VAL A 212 12.84 3.13 -5.14
N ASN A 213 13.54 3.39 -6.25
CA ASN A 213 14.88 2.85 -6.49
C ASN A 213 15.87 3.21 -5.37
N GLN A 214 15.87 4.47 -4.90
CA GLN A 214 16.73 4.90 -3.80
C GLN A 214 16.38 4.20 -2.48
N GLN A 215 15.09 4.00 -2.18
CA GLN A 215 14.67 3.25 -1.00
C GLN A 215 15.21 1.83 -1.01
N VAL A 216 15.16 1.17 -2.18
CA VAL A 216 15.62 -0.22 -2.35
C VAL A 216 17.14 -0.31 -2.25
N GLN A 217 17.87 0.57 -2.94
CA GLN A 217 19.33 0.65 -2.82
C GLN A 217 19.80 0.93 -1.38
N ASN A 218 19.01 1.67 -0.60
CA ASN A 218 19.29 1.93 0.80
C ASN A 218 19.11 0.69 1.69
N LEU A 219 18.39 -0.37 1.28
CA LEU A 219 18.18 -1.58 2.08
C LEU A 219 19.50 -2.27 2.44
N SER A 220 20.46 -2.33 1.52
CA SER A 220 21.81 -2.85 1.76
C SER A 220 22.56 -2.07 2.86
N SER A 221 22.36 -0.75 2.91
CA SER A 221 22.95 0.11 3.96
C SER A 221 22.27 -0.07 5.31
N GLN A 222 20.94 -0.24 5.33
CA GLN A 222 20.17 -0.51 6.55
C GLN A 222 20.51 -1.89 7.12
N ALA A 223 20.72 -2.89 6.27
CA ALA A 223 21.21 -4.20 6.66
C ALA A 223 22.60 -4.11 7.32
N SER A 224 23.50 -3.28 6.79
CA SER A 224 24.81 -3.05 7.40
C SER A 224 24.74 -2.33 8.77
N SER A 225 23.65 -1.59 9.04
CA SER A 225 23.51 -0.73 10.23
C SER A 225 22.81 -1.42 11.40
N GLY A 226 22.17 -2.57 11.18
CA GLY A 226 21.46 -3.31 12.23
C GLY A 226 20.74 -4.57 11.76
N GLY A 227 20.96 -4.99 10.51
CA GLY A 227 20.38 -6.19 9.92
C GLY A 227 21.43 -7.24 9.59
N LEU A 228 21.08 -8.14 8.68
CA LEU A 228 21.99 -9.15 8.14
C LEU A 228 22.38 -8.75 6.72
N ARG A 229 23.68 -8.70 6.43
CA ARG A 229 24.17 -8.43 5.08
C ARG A 229 25.17 -9.50 4.63
N PHE A 230 24.94 -10.03 3.44
CA PHE A 230 25.81 -10.98 2.78
C PHE A 230 26.28 -10.40 1.45
N ASN A 231 27.58 -10.50 1.16
CA ASN A 231 28.18 -9.91 -0.05
C ASN A 231 28.36 -10.95 -1.18
N GLU A 232 27.60 -12.04 -1.12
CA GLU A 232 27.66 -13.17 -2.05
C GLU A 232 26.31 -13.89 -2.05
N HIS A 233 26.10 -14.77 -3.04
CA HIS A 233 24.90 -15.60 -3.13
C HIS A 233 24.68 -16.43 -1.85
N LYS A 234 23.46 -16.39 -1.32
CA LYS A 234 23.06 -17.17 -0.13
C LYS A 234 21.72 -17.85 -0.31
N LYS A 235 21.65 -19.09 0.15
CA LYS A 235 20.38 -19.74 0.45
C LYS A 235 19.98 -19.37 1.88
N LEU A 236 18.73 -18.97 2.07
CA LEU A 236 18.12 -18.56 3.33
C LEU A 236 16.99 -19.53 3.65
N GLU A 237 17.19 -20.38 4.66
CA GLU A 237 16.18 -21.33 5.13
C GLU A 237 15.62 -20.84 6.46
N PHE A 238 14.35 -20.43 6.46
CA PHE A 238 13.65 -19.97 7.65
C PHE A 238 13.19 -21.17 8.49
N TYR A 239 13.38 -21.09 9.80
CA TYR A 239 12.91 -22.14 10.70
C TYR A 239 12.61 -21.58 12.09
N VAL A 240 11.91 -22.39 12.88
CA VAL A 240 11.55 -22.06 14.25
C VAL A 240 12.26 -23.04 15.18
N ASP A 241 12.91 -22.50 16.21
CA ASP A 241 13.47 -23.29 17.31
C ASP A 241 12.94 -22.73 18.64
N GLY A 242 12.21 -23.56 19.37
CA GLY A 242 11.46 -23.13 20.55
C GLY A 242 10.45 -22.02 20.22
N ASP A 243 10.61 -20.88 20.89
CA ASP A 243 9.74 -19.72 20.71
C ASP A 243 10.29 -18.70 19.69
N ASP A 244 11.42 -18.96 19.06
CA ASP A 244 12.15 -17.98 18.27
C ASP A 244 12.23 -18.36 16.79
N GLY A 245 12.15 -17.33 15.93
CA GLY A 245 12.37 -17.46 14.50
C GLY A 245 13.84 -17.26 14.14
N TYR A 246 14.34 -18.12 13.25
CA TYR A 246 15.71 -18.10 12.77
C TYR A 246 15.75 -18.14 11.24
N VAL A 247 16.85 -17.63 10.70
CA VAL A 247 17.25 -17.85 9.31
C VAL A 247 18.60 -18.57 9.31
N ARG A 248 18.65 -19.72 8.65
CA ARG A 248 19.87 -20.45 8.37
C ARG A 248 20.40 -20.05 7.00
N THR A 249 21.68 -19.71 6.91
CA THR A 249 22.29 -19.33 5.64
C THR A 249 23.24 -20.39 5.16
N LYS A 250 23.09 -20.80 3.89
CA LYS A 250 24.00 -21.73 3.22
C LYS A 250 24.74 -21.03 2.09
N SER A 251 26.02 -21.35 1.98
CA SER A 251 26.84 -20.91 0.86
C SER A 251 26.35 -21.54 -0.44
N VAL A 252 26.28 -20.72 -1.49
CA VAL A 252 25.84 -21.13 -2.83
C VAL A 252 27.05 -21.26 -3.73
N GLN A 253 27.20 -22.42 -4.37
CA GLN A 253 28.20 -22.65 -5.40
C GLN A 253 27.55 -22.66 -6.78
N THR A 254 28.14 -21.91 -7.70
CA THR A 254 27.67 -21.79 -9.08
C THR A 254 28.48 -22.71 -9.99
N TYR A 255 27.80 -23.42 -10.90
CA TYR A 255 28.43 -24.26 -11.91
C TYR A 255 27.66 -24.21 -13.23
N SER A 256 28.34 -24.52 -14.35
CA SER A 256 27.70 -24.58 -15.66
C SER A 256 26.97 -25.90 -15.86
N CYS A 257 25.75 -25.85 -16.40
CA CYS A 257 24.87 -26.99 -16.61
C CYS A 257 24.09 -26.85 -17.93
N GLY A 258 23.13 -27.75 -18.17
CA GLY A 258 22.32 -27.75 -19.39
C GLY A 258 23.02 -28.34 -20.61
N TYR A 259 22.29 -28.39 -21.73
CA TYR A 259 22.81 -28.91 -22.99
C TYR A 259 23.86 -27.93 -23.56
N TYR A 260 25.12 -28.38 -23.65
CA TYR A 260 26.31 -27.56 -23.97
C TYR A 260 26.85 -26.64 -22.87
N TYR A 261 26.46 -26.81 -21.61
CA TYR A 261 27.01 -26.01 -20.48
C TYR A 261 26.74 -24.49 -20.60
N THR A 262 25.62 -24.12 -21.22
CA THR A 262 25.23 -22.71 -21.42
C THR A 262 24.40 -22.15 -20.27
N GLU A 263 23.85 -23.02 -19.41
CA GLU A 263 23.04 -22.64 -18.26
C GLU A 263 23.91 -22.53 -17.00
N THR A 264 23.42 -21.74 -16.04
CA THR A 264 24.07 -21.54 -14.74
C THR A 264 23.21 -22.20 -13.67
N CYS A 265 23.73 -23.25 -13.04
CA CYS A 265 23.07 -23.97 -11.96
C CYS A 265 23.73 -23.66 -10.61
N TYR A 266 22.97 -23.96 -9.56
CA TYR A 266 23.36 -23.70 -8.18
C TYR A 266 23.38 -24.99 -7.38
N SER A 267 24.35 -25.09 -6.47
CA SER A 267 24.38 -26.11 -5.43
C SER A 267 24.56 -25.46 -4.08
N PHE A 268 23.95 -26.05 -3.07
CA PHE A 268 23.96 -25.51 -1.71
C PHE A 268 24.90 -26.32 -0.84
N ALA A 269 25.67 -25.65 0.01
CA ALA A 269 26.55 -26.31 0.96
C ALA A 269 25.74 -27.24 1.91
N THR A 270 26.39 -28.32 2.37
CA THR A 270 25.84 -29.20 3.41
C THR A 270 26.09 -28.59 4.79
N GLU A 271 25.35 -29.06 5.81
CA GLU A 271 25.23 -28.47 7.17
C GLU A 271 26.52 -28.00 7.88
N SER A 272 27.70 -28.44 7.45
CA SER A 272 28.99 -28.02 8.01
C SER A 272 29.37 -26.55 7.76
N ASP A 273 28.70 -25.85 6.84
CA ASP A 273 28.96 -24.43 6.50
C ASP A 273 27.73 -23.52 6.79
N ASP A 274 26.83 -23.96 7.66
CA ASP A 274 25.58 -23.24 7.95
C ASP A 274 25.78 -22.27 9.12
N ASP A 275 25.48 -20.98 8.90
CA ASP A 275 25.33 -19.99 9.97
C ASP A 275 23.83 -19.78 10.26
N SER A 276 23.45 -19.73 11.53
CA SER A 276 22.07 -19.47 11.96
C SER A 276 21.96 -18.16 12.71
N TYR A 277 20.97 -17.35 12.34
CA TYR A 277 20.74 -16.03 12.90
C TYR A 277 19.31 -15.94 13.43
N ARG A 278 19.16 -15.51 14.69
CA ARG A 278 17.85 -15.27 15.29
C ARG A 278 17.29 -13.96 14.75
N LEU A 279 16.09 -13.98 14.18
CA LEU A 279 15.52 -12.80 13.51
C LEU A 279 15.30 -11.62 14.47
N SER A 280 14.92 -11.90 15.72
CA SER A 280 14.67 -10.87 16.74
C SER A 280 15.91 -10.08 17.18
N ASP A 281 17.12 -10.55 16.84
CA ASP A 281 18.36 -9.88 17.21
C ASP A 281 18.72 -8.74 16.23
N TYR A 282 17.95 -8.60 15.15
CA TYR A 282 18.19 -7.68 14.05
C TYR A 282 16.98 -6.75 13.82
N ASN A 283 17.19 -5.70 13.03
CA ASN A 283 16.13 -4.76 12.61
C ASN A 283 15.16 -5.32 11.55
N GLY A 284 15.20 -6.63 11.28
CA GLY A 284 14.32 -7.33 10.34
C GLY A 284 14.75 -7.31 8.88
N ILE A 285 15.79 -6.58 8.46
CA ILE A 285 16.28 -6.63 7.05
C ILE A 285 17.41 -7.65 6.88
N ILE A 286 17.27 -8.51 5.87
CA ILE A 286 18.28 -9.45 5.40
C ILE A 286 18.61 -9.09 3.95
N SER A 287 19.82 -8.59 3.70
CA SER A 287 20.24 -8.16 2.36
C SER A 287 21.33 -9.07 1.79
N VAL A 288 21.11 -9.56 0.59
CA VAL A 288 22.05 -10.37 -0.18
C VAL A 288 22.53 -9.59 -1.40
N ASP A 289 23.83 -9.40 -1.54
CA ASP A 289 24.46 -8.84 -2.74
C ASP A 289 24.71 -9.96 -3.76
N GLY A 290 23.77 -10.11 -4.69
CA GLY A 290 23.65 -11.24 -5.61
C GLY A 290 22.28 -11.90 -5.48
N GLN A 291 22.12 -13.07 -6.10
CA GLN A 291 20.91 -13.89 -6.01
C GLN A 291 20.76 -14.56 -4.64
N THR A 292 19.53 -14.78 -4.22
CA THR A 292 19.20 -15.53 -3.01
C THR A 292 18.11 -16.56 -3.25
N PHE A 293 18.11 -17.61 -2.43
CA PHE A 293 17.22 -18.77 -2.54
C PHE A 293 16.50 -18.92 -1.20
N VAL A 294 15.18 -18.91 -1.19
CA VAL A 294 14.38 -18.82 0.04
C VAL A 294 13.39 -19.97 0.15
N ASP A 295 13.28 -20.53 1.35
CA ASP A 295 12.25 -21.49 1.75
C ASP A 295 12.12 -21.54 3.29
N GLY A 296 11.04 -22.15 3.80
CA GLY A 296 10.90 -22.51 5.22
C GLY A 296 9.80 -21.78 5.98
N THR A 297 9.92 -21.77 7.31
CA THR A 297 8.89 -21.24 8.23
C THR A 297 9.36 -19.98 8.93
N VAL A 298 8.65 -18.87 8.73
CA VAL A 298 8.96 -17.55 9.27
C VAL A 298 8.22 -17.31 10.59
N LYS A 299 8.96 -16.89 11.62
CA LYS A 299 8.41 -16.41 12.88
C LYS A 299 9.00 -15.03 13.22
N GLY A 300 8.13 -14.05 13.47
CA GLY A 300 8.48 -12.65 13.61
C GLY A 300 8.40 -11.87 12.28
N GLU A 301 9.08 -10.72 12.25
CA GLU A 301 9.01 -9.78 11.13
C GLU A 301 10.32 -9.77 10.35
N ALA A 302 10.28 -9.95 9.03
CA ALA A 302 11.46 -9.88 8.18
C ALA A 302 11.18 -9.30 6.80
N THR A 303 12.20 -8.68 6.20
CA THR A 303 12.28 -8.36 4.78
C THR A 303 13.57 -8.94 4.22
N VAL A 304 13.46 -9.73 3.16
CA VAL A 304 14.61 -10.22 2.39
C VAL A 304 14.79 -9.32 1.18
N HIS A 305 15.97 -8.75 1.06
CA HIS A 305 16.42 -7.93 -0.04
C HIS A 305 17.51 -8.65 -0.84
N SER A 306 17.43 -8.56 -2.16
CA SER A 306 18.40 -9.13 -3.08
C SER A 306 18.72 -8.11 -4.18
N THR A 307 20.00 -7.82 -4.40
CA THR A 307 20.44 -6.96 -5.52
C THR A 307 20.27 -7.64 -6.89
N SER A 308 19.92 -8.93 -6.89
CA SER A 308 19.56 -9.71 -8.08
C SER A 308 18.32 -10.56 -7.80
N LYS A 309 18.13 -11.67 -8.53
CA LYS A 309 16.94 -12.53 -8.46
C LYS A 309 16.76 -13.21 -7.10
N ILE A 310 15.53 -13.26 -6.61
CA ILE A 310 15.12 -14.12 -5.49
C ILE A 310 14.47 -15.37 -6.08
N HIS A 311 14.95 -16.54 -5.68
CA HIS A 311 14.39 -17.85 -6.03
C HIS A 311 13.59 -18.41 -4.86
N ILE A 312 12.32 -18.73 -5.08
CA ILE A 312 11.47 -19.43 -4.12
C ILE A 312 11.64 -20.93 -4.39
N MET A 313 12.35 -21.61 -3.49
CA MET A 313 12.76 -23.01 -3.65
C MET A 313 11.74 -24.02 -3.13
N GLY A 314 10.69 -23.54 -2.47
CA GLY A 314 9.67 -24.36 -1.84
C GLY A 314 8.73 -23.47 -1.02
N ASP A 315 8.01 -24.09 -0.10
CA ASP A 315 7.04 -23.38 0.72
C ASP A 315 7.69 -22.33 1.61
N ILE A 316 7.06 -21.18 1.70
CA ILE A 316 7.38 -20.10 2.64
C ILE A 316 6.13 -19.82 3.44
N GLN A 317 6.11 -20.19 4.71
CA GLN A 317 4.92 -20.11 5.55
C GLN A 317 5.19 -19.37 6.85
N TYR A 318 4.18 -18.68 7.38
CA TYR A 318 4.21 -18.15 8.74
C TYR A 318 4.06 -19.28 9.73
N ASN A 319 4.83 -19.22 10.83
CA ASN A 319 4.69 -20.15 11.94
C ASN A 319 3.28 -20.12 12.53
N THR A 320 2.70 -18.91 12.59
CA THR A 320 1.33 -18.67 13.06
C THR A 320 0.49 -18.23 11.86
N ASP A 321 -0.32 -19.13 11.31
CA ASP A 321 -1.15 -18.84 10.14
C ASP A 321 -2.23 -17.78 10.47
N PRO A 322 -2.18 -16.58 9.86
CA PRO A 322 -3.11 -15.50 10.14
C PRO A 322 -4.54 -15.76 9.65
N LEU A 323 -4.76 -16.74 8.78
CA LEU A 323 -6.10 -17.17 8.37
C LEU A 323 -6.82 -17.93 9.49
N THR A 324 -6.06 -18.51 10.42
CA THR A 324 -6.60 -19.29 11.55
C THR A 324 -6.43 -18.59 12.89
N ASP A 325 -5.39 -17.77 13.06
CA ASP A 325 -5.14 -16.97 14.27
C ASP A 325 -4.92 -15.49 13.94
N SER A 326 -5.91 -14.67 14.30
CA SER A 326 -5.87 -13.21 14.11
C SER A 326 -4.77 -12.49 14.90
N ASN A 327 -4.13 -13.14 15.87
CA ASN A 327 -3.02 -12.58 16.65
C ASN A 327 -1.64 -12.86 16.05
N SER A 328 -1.58 -13.53 14.89
CA SER A 328 -0.31 -13.72 14.21
C SER A 328 0.40 -12.37 14.01
N THR A 329 1.67 -12.33 14.40
CA THR A 329 2.59 -11.21 14.20
C THR A 329 3.63 -11.52 13.12
N ASP A 330 3.55 -12.71 12.53
CA ASP A 330 4.50 -13.18 11.54
C ASP A 330 4.23 -12.48 10.20
N ILE A 331 5.26 -11.84 9.64
CA ILE A 331 5.18 -11.08 8.38
C ILE A 331 6.51 -11.12 7.62
N LEU A 332 6.42 -11.36 6.32
CA LEU A 332 7.57 -11.43 5.42
C LEU A 332 7.39 -10.53 4.20
N GLY A 333 8.42 -9.74 3.91
CA GLY A 333 8.59 -9.05 2.63
C GLY A 333 9.72 -9.68 1.81
N LEU A 334 9.51 -9.90 0.52
CA LEU A 334 10.57 -10.23 -0.44
C LEU A 334 10.74 -9.05 -1.40
N VAL A 335 11.95 -8.52 -1.53
CA VAL A 335 12.28 -7.36 -2.38
C VAL A 335 13.48 -7.71 -3.25
N SER A 336 13.24 -7.93 -4.53
CA SER A 336 14.29 -8.11 -5.52
C SER A 336 14.45 -6.84 -6.34
N GLU A 337 15.69 -6.39 -6.50
CA GLU A 337 16.05 -5.38 -7.51
C GLU A 337 15.80 -5.88 -8.94
N THR A 338 15.67 -7.21 -9.15
CA THR A 338 15.36 -7.79 -10.46
C THR A 338 14.03 -8.54 -10.51
N ASP A 339 14.07 -9.85 -10.29
CA ASP A 339 12.99 -10.82 -10.47
C ASP A 339 12.76 -11.61 -9.19
N VAL A 340 11.52 -12.03 -8.98
CA VAL A 340 11.21 -13.10 -8.03
C VAL A 340 10.66 -14.28 -8.81
N GLU A 341 11.32 -15.41 -8.71
CA GLU A 341 11.00 -16.59 -9.50
C GLU A 341 10.74 -17.78 -8.59
N ILE A 342 9.65 -18.51 -8.85
CA ILE A 342 9.44 -19.83 -8.27
C ILE A 342 10.25 -20.82 -9.09
N ASP A 343 11.16 -21.52 -8.43
CA ASP A 343 12.01 -22.55 -9.03
C ASP A 343 11.17 -23.68 -9.64
N GLU A 344 11.67 -24.30 -10.72
CA GLU A 344 10.90 -25.29 -11.45
C GLU A 344 10.47 -26.50 -10.60
N ASP A 345 11.32 -26.89 -9.66
CA ASP A 345 11.17 -28.05 -8.79
C ASP A 345 10.59 -27.68 -7.42
N ALA A 346 10.23 -26.41 -7.17
CA ALA A 346 9.75 -25.93 -5.87
C ALA A 346 8.55 -26.72 -5.33
N HIS A 347 7.62 -27.15 -6.20
CA HIS A 347 6.50 -28.00 -5.83
C HIS A 347 6.94 -29.32 -5.17
N THR A 348 8.08 -29.88 -5.56
CA THR A 348 8.53 -31.17 -5.04
C THR A 348 9.08 -31.09 -3.61
N ALA A 349 9.38 -29.88 -3.11
CA ALA A 349 10.04 -29.68 -1.83
C ALA A 349 9.22 -30.17 -0.63
N SER A 350 7.90 -29.96 -0.64
CA SER A 350 6.98 -30.37 0.44
C SER A 350 6.23 -31.68 0.16
N GLY A 351 6.46 -32.30 -1.01
CA GLY A 351 5.76 -33.52 -1.46
C GLY A 351 4.31 -33.29 -1.92
N SER A 352 3.90 -32.03 -1.97
CA SER A 352 2.66 -31.50 -2.55
C SER A 352 2.86 -31.27 -4.06
N SER A 353 1.79 -31.05 -4.83
CA SER A 353 1.94 -30.34 -6.12
C SER A 353 1.87 -28.83 -5.90
N ASP A 354 1.11 -28.38 -4.91
CA ASP A 354 0.88 -26.97 -4.64
C ASP A 354 2.05 -26.36 -3.87
N ILE A 355 2.26 -25.06 -4.06
CA ILE A 355 3.26 -24.25 -3.34
C ILE A 355 2.55 -23.21 -2.48
N ASP A 356 2.92 -23.16 -1.20
CA ASP A 356 2.38 -22.21 -0.23
C ASP A 356 3.36 -21.06 -0.01
N ILE A 357 2.93 -19.84 -0.31
CA ILE A 357 3.76 -18.63 -0.19
C ILE A 357 3.03 -17.61 0.67
N GLN A 358 3.58 -17.29 1.84
CA GLN A 358 3.05 -16.29 2.76
C GLN A 358 4.04 -15.11 2.83
N ALA A 359 3.89 -14.17 1.90
CA ALA A 359 4.76 -13.01 1.78
C ALA A 359 4.12 -11.91 0.93
N THR A 360 4.55 -10.66 1.16
CA THR A 360 4.42 -9.60 0.15
C THR A 360 5.69 -9.53 -0.68
N ILE A 361 5.56 -9.58 -2.00
CA ILE A 361 6.65 -9.80 -2.95
C ILE A 361 6.78 -8.57 -3.83
N MET A 362 8.01 -8.09 -4.01
CA MET A 362 8.34 -6.96 -4.87
C MET A 362 9.47 -7.32 -5.84
N ALA A 363 9.22 -7.17 -7.15
CA ALA A 363 10.17 -7.40 -8.24
C ALA A 363 10.32 -6.13 -9.11
N LEU A 364 11.51 -5.54 -9.14
CA LEU A 364 11.71 -4.16 -9.62
C LEU A 364 12.32 -4.00 -11.02
N ASP A 365 12.96 -5.01 -11.60
CA ASP A 365 13.43 -4.93 -12.99
C ASP A 365 12.38 -5.54 -13.93
N THR A 366 11.87 -6.71 -13.54
CA THR A 366 11.06 -7.55 -14.40
C THR A 366 9.81 -8.01 -13.65
N SER A 367 9.74 -9.21 -13.08
CA SER A 367 8.44 -9.79 -12.69
C SER A 367 8.49 -10.82 -11.57
N PHE A 368 7.31 -11.14 -11.05
CA PHE A 368 7.08 -12.37 -10.31
C PHE A 368 6.60 -13.46 -11.27
N GLY A 369 7.39 -14.53 -11.42
CA GLY A 369 7.13 -15.59 -12.40
C GLY A 369 7.48 -16.99 -11.89
N VAL A 370 7.24 -17.97 -12.75
CA VAL A 370 7.64 -19.38 -12.50
C VAL A 370 8.64 -19.78 -13.57
N GLU A 371 9.76 -20.36 -13.14
CA GLU A 371 10.75 -20.94 -14.05
C GLU A 371 10.09 -22.04 -14.87
N ASP A 372 10.28 -21.97 -16.19
CA ASP A 372 9.74 -22.97 -17.10
C ASP A 372 8.22 -23.17 -17.00
N TYR A 373 7.46 -22.11 -16.72
CA TYR A 373 5.99 -22.15 -16.58
C TYR A 373 5.24 -22.79 -17.77
N SER A 374 5.84 -22.75 -18.96
CA SER A 374 5.29 -23.35 -20.19
C SER A 374 5.79 -24.78 -20.44
N SER A 375 6.78 -25.22 -19.68
CA SER A 375 7.37 -26.57 -19.68
C SER A 375 6.79 -27.41 -18.53
N SER A 376 6.86 -28.73 -18.67
CA SER A 376 6.73 -29.65 -17.52
C SER A 376 5.32 -29.86 -16.93
N GLY A 377 4.26 -29.61 -17.70
CA GLY A 377 2.88 -29.96 -17.33
C GLY A 377 2.31 -29.13 -16.17
N PHE A 378 1.14 -29.52 -15.66
CA PHE A 378 0.47 -28.83 -14.56
C PHE A 378 1.17 -29.12 -13.22
N ARG A 379 1.54 -28.07 -12.50
CA ARG A 379 2.30 -28.09 -11.25
C ARG A 379 1.44 -27.71 -10.04
N GLY A 380 0.11 -27.82 -10.08
CA GLY A 380 -0.74 -27.49 -8.92
C GLY A 380 -1.07 -25.99 -8.80
N ASN A 381 -1.36 -25.54 -7.59
CA ASN A 381 -1.73 -24.15 -7.29
C ASN A 381 -0.61 -23.39 -6.59
N ILE A 382 -0.47 -22.09 -6.90
CA ILE A 382 0.23 -21.13 -6.04
C ILE A 382 -0.78 -20.61 -5.03
N ASN A 383 -0.64 -21.03 -3.78
CA ASN A 383 -1.41 -20.49 -2.65
C ASN A 383 -0.63 -19.31 -2.06
N LEU A 384 -0.88 -18.12 -2.60
CA LEU A 384 -0.26 -16.90 -2.11
C LEU A 384 -1.16 -16.27 -1.04
N LEU A 385 -0.61 -16.03 0.16
CA LEU A 385 -1.18 -15.16 1.17
C LEU A 385 -0.31 -13.92 1.35
N GLY A 386 -0.71 -12.80 0.75
CA GLY A 386 0.05 -11.56 0.81
C GLY A 386 -0.21 -10.68 -0.39
N GLY A 387 0.85 -10.33 -1.13
CA GLY A 387 0.73 -9.45 -2.29
C GLY A 387 1.86 -9.58 -3.29
N ILE A 388 1.59 -9.24 -4.55
CA ILE A 388 2.57 -9.20 -5.65
C ILE A 388 2.68 -7.77 -6.15
N ILE A 389 3.90 -7.22 -6.13
CA ILE A 389 4.23 -5.90 -6.65
C ILE A 389 5.33 -6.08 -7.69
N GLN A 390 5.06 -5.77 -8.95
CA GLN A 390 5.99 -6.10 -10.04
C GLN A 390 5.99 -5.03 -11.14
N VAL A 391 7.14 -4.74 -11.73
CA VAL A 391 7.20 -3.79 -12.86
C VAL A 391 6.49 -4.37 -14.09
N GLN A 392 6.82 -5.58 -14.47
CA GLN A 392 6.19 -6.30 -15.58
C GLN A 392 5.45 -7.51 -15.05
N ARG A 393 4.48 -7.98 -15.82
CA ARG A 393 3.71 -9.16 -15.45
C ARG A 393 4.50 -10.43 -15.75
N GLY A 394 4.70 -11.27 -14.75
CA GLY A 394 5.32 -12.59 -14.95
C GLY A 394 4.28 -13.69 -15.19
N ALA A 395 4.67 -14.68 -15.98
CA ALA A 395 3.83 -15.83 -16.26
C ALA A 395 4.10 -16.92 -15.22
N VAL A 396 3.02 -17.50 -14.69
CA VAL A 396 3.08 -18.59 -13.71
C VAL A 396 2.54 -19.91 -14.23
N GLY A 397 1.81 -19.86 -15.35
CA GLY A 397 1.20 -21.02 -15.99
C GLY A 397 0.46 -20.65 -17.27
N THR A 398 -0.03 -21.66 -17.98
CA THR A 398 -0.81 -21.50 -19.22
C THR A 398 -2.27 -21.91 -18.99
N PHE A 399 -3.18 -21.29 -19.75
CA PHE A 399 -4.62 -21.59 -19.70
C PHE A 399 -5.15 -21.97 -21.10
N GLY A 400 -6.23 -22.76 -21.14
CA GLY A 400 -7.04 -22.97 -22.35
C GLY A 400 -6.40 -23.76 -23.51
N GLY A 401 -5.32 -24.53 -23.27
CA GLY A 401 -4.65 -25.31 -24.32
C GLY A 401 -5.29 -26.67 -24.62
N TYR A 402 -5.28 -27.10 -25.89
CA TYR A 402 -5.64 -28.47 -26.33
C TYR A 402 -4.74 -29.55 -25.70
N TYR A 403 -3.55 -29.16 -25.25
CA TYR A 403 -2.52 -30.04 -24.67
C TYR A 403 -2.50 -30.04 -23.13
N GLY A 404 -3.49 -29.41 -22.48
CA GLY A 404 -3.56 -29.27 -21.02
C GLY A 404 -2.96 -27.95 -20.49
N GLN A 405 -3.20 -27.66 -19.22
CA GLN A 405 -2.61 -26.53 -18.50
C GLN A 405 -1.16 -26.88 -18.09
N THR A 406 -0.27 -25.89 -18.09
CA THR A 406 1.12 -26.03 -17.62
C THR A 406 1.44 -25.00 -16.54
N GLY A 407 2.47 -25.23 -15.74
CA GLY A 407 2.83 -24.37 -14.62
C GLY A 407 1.75 -24.43 -13.54
N TYR A 408 1.52 -23.33 -12.84
CA TYR A 408 0.59 -23.26 -11.72
C TYR A 408 -0.69 -22.51 -12.07
N SER A 409 -1.78 -22.93 -11.41
CA SER A 409 -2.99 -22.13 -11.25
C SER A 409 -2.82 -21.10 -10.12
N LYS A 410 -3.56 -19.99 -10.19
CA LYS A 410 -3.42 -18.87 -9.26
C LYS A 410 -4.48 -18.95 -8.16
N ASN A 411 -4.04 -18.99 -6.90
CA ASN A 411 -4.89 -18.78 -5.73
C ASN A 411 -4.30 -17.64 -4.89
N TYR A 412 -4.70 -16.39 -5.20
CA TYR A 412 -4.10 -15.19 -4.61
C TYR A 412 -5.01 -14.58 -3.55
N VAL A 413 -4.65 -14.83 -2.29
CA VAL A 413 -5.36 -14.35 -1.11
C VAL A 413 -4.60 -13.16 -0.51
N TYR A 414 -5.32 -12.08 -0.22
CA TYR A 414 -4.75 -10.90 0.40
C TYR A 414 -4.70 -11.05 1.91
N ASP A 415 -3.51 -10.86 2.47
CA ASP A 415 -3.38 -10.67 3.90
C ASP A 415 -3.85 -9.26 4.30
N THR A 416 -5.06 -9.19 4.87
CA THR A 416 -5.68 -7.92 5.27
C THR A 416 -4.88 -7.13 6.30
N ARG A 417 -3.97 -7.79 7.05
CA ARG A 417 -3.08 -7.12 8.00
C ARG A 417 -2.11 -6.18 7.30
N LEU A 418 -1.78 -6.42 6.02
CA LEU A 418 -0.82 -5.62 5.25
C LEU A 418 -1.21 -4.14 5.04
N ARG A 419 -2.45 -3.77 5.36
CA ARG A 419 -2.89 -2.37 5.40
C ARG A 419 -2.32 -1.58 6.59
N GLY A 420 -2.03 -2.26 7.69
CA GLY A 420 -1.55 -1.64 8.93
C GLY A 420 -0.23 -2.22 9.44
N MET A 421 0.10 -3.45 9.05
CA MET A 421 1.33 -4.16 9.38
C MET A 421 2.19 -4.25 8.11
N THR A 422 3.30 -3.52 8.08
CA THR A 422 4.21 -3.50 6.93
C THR A 422 5.46 -4.29 7.28
N PRO A 423 6.01 -5.15 6.39
CA PRO A 423 7.29 -5.79 6.68
C PRO A 423 8.38 -4.73 6.95
N PRO A 424 9.36 -5.02 7.82
CA PRO A 424 10.38 -4.05 8.21
C PRO A 424 11.09 -3.45 6.99
N LEU A 425 11.14 -2.12 6.91
CA LEU A 425 11.79 -1.38 5.81
C LEU A 425 11.26 -1.68 4.39
N PHE A 426 10.09 -2.31 4.25
CA PHE A 426 9.53 -2.57 2.92
C PHE A 426 9.30 -1.26 2.14
N PRO A 427 9.61 -1.21 0.83
CA PRO A 427 9.51 0.03 0.06
C PRO A 427 8.11 0.64 0.10
N ARG A 428 8.09 1.98 0.15
CA ARG A 428 6.87 2.77 0.26
C ARG A 428 6.62 3.58 -0.98
N GLU A 429 5.35 3.92 -1.16
CA GLU A 429 4.90 4.72 -2.26
C GLU A 429 5.58 6.10 -2.25
N SER A 430 5.84 6.69 -3.41
CA SER A 430 6.34 8.07 -3.52
C SER A 430 5.23 9.11 -3.41
N ILE A 431 3.97 8.72 -3.29
CA ILE A 431 2.86 9.66 -3.10
C ILE A 431 2.37 9.60 -1.66
N PHE A 432 1.84 10.72 -1.19
CA PHE A 432 1.20 10.81 0.12
C PHE A 432 -0.30 10.53 0.01
N SER A 433 -0.81 9.70 0.92
CA SER A 433 -2.24 9.54 1.18
C SER A 433 -2.64 10.34 2.41
N ILE A 434 -3.90 10.80 2.46
CA ILE A 434 -4.44 11.52 3.62
C ILE A 434 -4.84 10.50 4.68
N VAL A 435 -4.24 10.59 5.87
CA VAL A 435 -4.58 9.77 7.03
C VAL A 435 -5.80 10.34 7.73
N TYR A 436 -5.80 11.65 7.98
CA TYR A 436 -6.97 12.36 8.47
C TYR A 436 -6.97 13.82 8.03
N TRP A 437 -8.17 14.40 8.06
CA TRP A 437 -8.41 15.82 7.86
C TRP A 437 -9.28 16.34 9.01
N LYS A 438 -8.82 17.37 9.71
CA LYS A 438 -9.53 17.94 10.85
C LYS A 438 -9.49 19.46 10.83
N ASP A 439 -10.67 20.06 10.96
CA ASP A 439 -10.82 21.50 11.06
C ASP A 439 -11.34 21.89 12.45
N LYS A 440 -10.85 23.02 12.97
CA LYS A 440 -11.26 23.57 14.26
C LYS A 440 -11.36 25.09 14.20
N VAL A 441 -12.48 25.63 14.66
CA VAL A 441 -12.61 27.07 14.95
C VAL A 441 -11.93 27.35 16.29
N VAL A 442 -10.97 28.27 16.30
CA VAL A 442 -10.09 28.56 17.44
C VAL A 442 -10.53 29.81 18.19
N SER A 443 -10.93 30.84 17.45
CA SER A 443 -11.48 32.07 18.01
C SER A 443 -12.64 32.58 17.16
N THR A 444 -13.51 33.31 17.82
CA THR A 444 -14.62 34.07 17.24
C THR A 444 -14.48 35.53 17.67
N PRO A 445 -15.13 36.49 16.99
CA PRO A 445 -15.03 37.91 17.36
C PRO A 445 -15.39 38.23 18.82
N ASP A 446 -16.20 37.37 19.46
CA ASP A 446 -16.70 37.53 20.82
C ASP A 446 -15.98 36.67 21.88
N SER A 447 -14.95 35.90 21.51
CA SER A 447 -14.24 34.94 22.41
C SER A 447 -12.97 35.47 23.04
#